data_AF-A0A1Z9UKV5-F1
#
_entry.id   AF-A0A1Z9UKV5-F1
#
_cell.length_a   1.000
_cell.length_b   1.000
_cell.length_c   1.000
_cell.angle_alpha   90.00
_cell.angle_beta   90.00
_cell.angle_gamma   90.00
#
_symmetry.space_group_name_H-M   'P 1'
#
loop_
_entity.id
_entity.type
_entity.pdbx_description
1 polymer ?
#
loop_
_entity_poly.entity_id
_entity_poly.type
_entity_poly.pdbx_seq_one_letter_code
_entity_poly.pdbx_strand_id
1 'polypeptide(L)'
;MSMPDKAYHVIIRKDTETIHVSCIGMECLDSNVAGEYSSLHELPKWMQGRIAVLSLTDNNKPMDWWAHVPDVGKRLRENEYWIFDQ
;
A
#
# COMPACT_ATOMS: atom_id res chain seq x y z
N MET A 1 -11.57 -13.74 -9.32
CA MET A 1 -11.33 -12.38 -8.79
C MET A 1 -10.05 -11.88 -9.44
N SER A 2 -10.16 -10.93 -10.35
CA SER A 2 -9.02 -10.33 -11.06
C SER A 2 -8.21 -9.44 -10.12
N MET A 3 -6.93 -9.25 -10.44
CA MET A 3 -6.09 -8.24 -9.78
C MET A 3 -6.71 -6.85 -10.02
N PRO A 4 -6.71 -5.94 -9.05
CA PRO A 4 -7.21 -4.58 -9.26
C PRO A 4 -6.43 -3.90 -10.38
N ASP A 5 -7.13 -3.10 -11.20
CA ASP A 5 -6.54 -2.42 -12.37
C ASP A 5 -5.43 -1.44 -11.98
N LYS A 6 -5.47 -0.96 -10.72
CA LYS A 6 -4.48 -0.09 -10.11
C LYS A 6 -4.29 -0.38 -8.62
N ALA A 7 -3.05 -0.51 -8.21
CA ALA A 7 -2.63 -0.69 -6.83
C ALA A 7 -1.34 0.07 -6.55
N TYR A 8 -1.04 0.25 -5.28
CA TYR A 8 0.13 0.95 -4.78
C TYR A 8 0.92 0.04 -3.86
N HIS A 9 2.20 -0.15 -4.16
CA HIS A 9 3.15 -0.77 -3.27
C HIS A 9 3.81 0.29 -2.41
N VAL A 10 3.66 0.15 -1.10
CA VAL A 10 4.14 1.11 -0.12
C VAL A 10 5.15 0.44 0.78
N ILE A 11 6.34 1.03 0.87
CA ILE A 11 7.41 0.59 1.76
C ILE A 11 7.73 1.74 2.72
N ILE A 12 7.60 1.51 4.02
CA ILE A 12 8.01 2.46 5.06
C ILE A 12 9.39 2.04 5.56
N ARG A 13 10.40 2.87 5.28
CA ARG A 13 11.79 2.63 5.63
C ARG A 13 12.08 3.22 7.01
N LYS A 14 12.25 2.37 8.02
CA LYS A 14 12.49 2.77 9.42
C LYS A 14 13.86 3.44 9.64
N ASP A 15 14.84 3.15 8.79
CA ASP A 15 16.22 3.66 8.87
C ASP A 15 16.34 5.12 8.40
N THR A 16 15.57 5.49 7.39
CA THR A 16 15.59 6.82 6.77
C THR A 16 14.34 7.64 7.07
N GLU A 17 13.37 7.05 7.78
CA GLU A 17 12.02 7.59 7.99
C GLU A 17 11.28 7.96 6.69
N THR A 18 11.72 7.41 5.55
CA THR A 18 11.12 7.68 4.24
C THR A 18 10.05 6.66 3.90
N ILE A 19 9.10 7.09 3.08
CA ILE A 19 8.07 6.21 2.52
C ILE A 19 8.22 6.22 1.02
N HIS A 20 8.36 5.03 0.45
CA HIS A 20 8.40 4.84 -0.99
C HIS A 20 7.06 4.29 -1.46
N VAL A 21 6.45 4.96 -2.41
CA VAL A 21 5.19 4.56 -3.04
C VAL A 21 5.42 4.31 -4.52
N SER A 22 5.15 3.09 -4.97
CA SER A 22 5.19 2.68 -6.37
C SER A 22 3.79 2.29 -6.84
N CYS A 23 3.39 2.74 -8.02
CA CYS A 23 2.15 2.27 -8.63
C CYS A 23 2.39 0.94 -9.37
N ILE A 24 1.46 0.00 -9.22
CA ILE A 24 1.45 -1.31 -9.88
C ILE A 24 0.09 -1.51 -10.54
N GLY A 25 0.07 -1.82 -11.83
CA GLY A 25 -1.16 -2.02 -12.59
C GLY A 25 -1.07 -1.42 -13.99
N MET A 26 -2.16 -1.54 -14.74
CA MET A 26 -2.24 -1.03 -16.11
C MET A 26 -2.49 0.48 -16.16
N GLU A 27 -3.08 1.05 -15.10
CA GLU A 27 -3.47 2.47 -15.02
C GLU A 27 -2.48 3.34 -14.21
N CYS A 28 -1.19 3.00 -14.24
CA CYS A 28 -0.16 3.71 -13.46
C CYS A 28 0.42 4.95 -14.15
N LEU A 29 0.07 5.22 -15.41
CA LEU A 29 0.61 6.35 -16.18
C LEU A 29 0.26 7.72 -15.57
N ASP A 30 -0.91 7.84 -14.91
CA ASP A 30 -1.39 9.08 -14.28
C ASP A 30 -1.24 9.09 -12.75
N SER A 31 -0.32 8.28 -12.22
CA SER A 31 -0.17 8.15 -10.77
C SER A 31 0.49 9.36 -10.12
N ASN A 32 -0.34 10.32 -9.66
CA ASN A 32 0.09 11.49 -8.86
C ASN A 32 0.59 11.15 -7.44
N VAL A 33 0.57 9.87 -7.06
CA VAL A 33 0.88 9.40 -5.69
C VAL A 33 2.14 8.53 -5.64
N ALA A 34 2.71 8.18 -6.80
CA ALA A 34 3.98 7.45 -6.84
C ALA A 34 5.13 8.42 -6.54
N GLY A 35 6.05 8.03 -5.66
CA GLY A 35 7.15 8.89 -5.25
C GLY A 35 7.72 8.52 -3.89
N GLU A 36 8.61 9.38 -3.40
CA GLU A 36 9.16 9.31 -2.06
C GLU A 36 8.58 10.42 -1.20
N TYR A 37 8.25 10.08 0.04
CA TYR A 37 7.67 10.98 1.04
C TYR A 37 8.49 10.92 2.31
N SER A 38 8.56 12.03 3.04
CA SER A 38 9.30 12.12 4.31
C SER A 38 8.47 11.68 5.52
N SER A 39 7.15 11.49 5.36
CA SER A 39 6.30 10.96 6.44
C SER A 39 4.94 10.44 5.94
N LEU A 40 4.25 9.67 6.79
CA LEU A 40 2.87 9.20 6.52
C LEU A 40 1.90 10.36 6.32
N HIS A 41 2.16 11.52 6.91
CA HIS A 41 1.25 12.67 6.85
C HIS A 41 1.22 13.34 5.47
N GLU A 42 2.26 13.15 4.65
CA GLU A 42 2.36 13.68 3.30
C GLU A 42 1.61 12.83 2.26
N LEU A 43 1.27 11.59 2.60
CA LEU A 43 0.46 10.73 1.75
C LEU A 43 -0.98 11.26 1.66
N PRO A 44 -1.73 10.95 0.58
CA PRO A 44 -3.15 11.23 0.54
C PRO A 44 -3.92 10.59 1.70
N LYS A 45 -4.96 11.27 2.21
CA LYS A 45 -5.74 10.81 3.37
C LYS A 45 -6.35 9.42 3.20
N TRP A 46 -6.80 9.08 1.99
CA TRP A 46 -7.32 7.75 1.69
C TRP A 46 -6.26 6.67 1.88
N MET A 47 -5.01 6.95 1.50
CA MET A 47 -3.89 6.01 1.63
C MET A 47 -3.47 5.87 3.09
N GLN A 48 -3.42 6.98 3.85
CA GLN A 48 -3.18 6.97 5.29
C GLN A 48 -4.17 6.04 6.02
N GLY A 49 -5.47 6.18 5.71
CA GLY A 49 -6.52 5.34 6.31
C GLY A 49 -6.35 3.85 5.98
N ARG A 50 -6.04 3.52 4.72
CA ARG A 50 -5.80 2.12 4.30
C ARG A 50 -4.57 1.53 4.99
N ILE A 51 -3.46 2.28 5.10
CA ILE A 51 -2.26 1.84 5.85
C ILE A 51 -2.61 1.58 7.31
N ALA A 52 -3.38 2.48 7.95
CA ALA A 52 -3.80 2.31 9.34
C ALA A 52 -4.59 1.00 9.54
N VAL A 53 -5.55 0.71 8.66
CA VAL A 53 -6.31 -0.56 8.68
C VAL A 53 -5.39 -1.76 8.51
N LEU A 54 -4.51 -1.74 7.50
CA LEU A 54 -3.59 -2.84 7.24
C LEU A 54 -2.57 -3.03 8.35
N SER A 55 -2.16 -1.98 9.06
CA SER A 55 -1.23 -2.06 10.20
C SER A 55 -1.77 -2.88 11.38
N LEU A 56 -3.10 -3.05 11.47
CA LEU A 56 -3.77 -3.88 12.46
C LEU A 56 -3.87 -5.35 12.05
N THR A 57 -3.61 -5.66 10.77
CA THR A 57 -3.62 -7.03 10.26
C THR A 57 -2.32 -7.76 10.55
N ASP A 58 -2.45 -9.08 10.74
CA ASP A 58 -1.33 -9.99 10.95
C ASP A 58 -0.44 -10.06 9.70
N ASN A 59 0.86 -9.85 9.87
CA ASN A 59 1.86 -9.94 8.80
C ASN A 59 2.42 -11.35 8.61
N ASN A 60 1.98 -12.33 9.42
CA ASN A 60 2.44 -13.71 9.38
C ASN A 60 1.57 -14.63 8.51
N LYS A 61 0.61 -14.07 7.76
CA LYS A 61 -0.24 -14.83 6.85
C LYS A 61 0.50 -15.15 5.55
N PRO A 62 0.29 -16.34 4.96
CA PRO A 62 0.89 -16.67 3.66
C PRO A 62 0.56 -15.61 2.60
N MET A 63 1.43 -15.50 1.60
CA MET A 63 1.29 -14.52 0.50
C MET A 63 0.05 -14.75 -0.37
N ASP A 64 -0.81 -15.71 -0.03
CA ASP A 64 -2.06 -16.01 -0.71
C ASP A 64 -2.95 -14.78 -0.91
N TRP A 65 -3.44 -14.63 -2.13
CA TRP A 65 -4.24 -13.49 -2.55
C TRP A 65 -5.53 -13.32 -1.74
N TRP A 66 -6.17 -14.40 -1.28
CA TRP A 66 -7.46 -14.34 -0.58
C TRP A 66 -7.41 -13.69 0.82
N ALA A 67 -6.22 -13.47 1.38
CA ALA A 67 -6.02 -12.87 2.71
C ALA A 67 -5.92 -11.33 2.69
N HIS A 68 -6.31 -10.66 1.60
CA HIS A 68 -6.40 -9.20 1.57
C HIS A 68 -7.68 -8.70 2.26
N VAL A 69 -7.67 -7.44 2.66
CA VAL A 69 -8.86 -6.71 3.09
C VAL A 69 -9.51 -6.13 1.83
N PRO A 70 -10.77 -6.52 1.50
CA PRO A 70 -11.48 -5.99 0.33
C PRO A 70 -11.47 -4.46 0.30
N ASP A 71 -11.27 -3.88 -0.89
CA ASP A 71 -11.23 -2.44 -1.16
C ASP A 71 -10.14 -1.62 -0.41
N VAL A 72 -9.26 -2.30 0.31
CA VAL A 72 -8.18 -1.70 1.10
C VAL A 72 -6.83 -2.16 0.60
N GLY A 73 -6.61 -3.47 0.51
CA GLY A 73 -5.33 -4.05 0.11
C GLY A 73 -4.81 -5.10 1.08
N LYS A 74 -3.50 -5.29 1.15
CA LYS A 74 -2.85 -6.35 1.93
C LYS A 74 -1.57 -5.86 2.61
N ARG A 75 -1.37 -6.24 3.88
CA ARG A 75 -0.07 -6.12 4.53
C ARG A 75 0.82 -7.27 4.10
N LEU A 76 2.00 -6.96 3.57
CA LEU A 76 2.97 -7.95 3.10
C LEU A 76 4.02 -8.25 4.18
N ARG A 77 4.49 -7.20 4.86
CA ARG A 77 5.45 -7.28 5.98
C ARG A 77 5.10 -6.22 7.02
N GLU A 78 5.91 -6.11 8.07
CA GLU A 78 5.71 -5.11 9.12
C GLU A 78 5.48 -3.69 8.56
N ASN A 79 6.25 -3.30 7.54
CA ASN A 79 6.25 -1.94 6.97
C ASN A 79 6.08 -1.93 5.45
N GLU A 80 5.45 -2.96 4.91
CA GLU A 80 5.30 -3.15 3.46
C GLU A 80 3.86 -3.53 3.13
N TYR A 81 3.25 -2.81 2.20
CA TYR A 81 1.82 -2.90 1.93
C TYR A 81 1.54 -2.89 0.43
N TRP A 82 0.51 -3.61 0.02
CA TRP A 82 -0.24 -3.32 -1.19
C TRP A 82 -1.52 -2.60 -0.81
N ILE A 83 -1.80 -1.50 -1.50
CA ILE A 83 -2.98 -0.68 -1.28
C ILE A 83 -3.72 -0.63 -2.61
N PHE A 84 -4.98 -1.03 -2.62
CA PHE A 84 -5.76 -0.99 -3.86
C PHE A 84 -6.25 0.42 -4.11
N ASP A 85 -6.28 0.85 -5.37
CA ASP A 85 -6.99 2.05 -5.76
C ASP A 85 -8.48 1.72 -5.96
N GLN A 86 -9.34 2.75 -5.92
CA GLN A 86 -10.77 2.60 -6.19
C GLN A 86 -11.12 3.03 -7.61
#